data_AF-A0A7W0G9R2-F1
#
_entry.id   AF-A0A7W0G9R2-F1
#
_cell.length_a   1.000
_cell.length_b   1.000
_cell.length_c   1.000
_cell.angle_alpha   90.00
_cell.angle_beta   90.00
_cell.angle_gamma   90.00
#
_symmetry.space_group_name_H-M   'P 1'
#
loop_
_entity.id
_entity.type
_entity.pdbx_description
1 polymer ?
#
loop_
_entity_poly.entity_id
_entity_poly.type
_entity_poly.pdbx_seq_one_letter_code
_entity_poly.pdbx_strand_id
1 'polypeptide(L)'
;MEPLPDLGSLSDDELKALIDRLSDEEDQVSYRRRLLQGRIDILRAERTARLKGTGGGSDVDVDRLTDILAARATPQGRDEDA
;
A
#
# COMPACT_ATOMS: atom_id res chain seq x y z
N MET A 1 -19.06 9.46 2.06
CA MET A 1 -19.03 8.05 2.46
C MET A 1 -20.44 7.55 2.24
N GLU A 2 -20.65 6.58 1.35
CA GLU A 2 -21.97 6.02 1.13
C GLU A 2 -22.38 5.25 2.40
N PRO A 3 -23.58 5.50 2.96
CA PRO A 3 -24.00 4.83 4.18
C PRO A 3 -24.16 3.34 3.93
N LEU A 4 -23.73 2.51 4.89
CA LEU A 4 -23.98 1.08 4.83
C LEU A 4 -25.49 0.82 4.79
N PRO A 5 -25.95 -0.19 4.04
CA PRO A 5 -27.34 -0.61 4.09
C PRO A 5 -27.70 -1.11 5.49
N ASP A 6 -29.00 -1.18 5.81
CA ASP A 6 -29.46 -1.78 7.06
C ASP A 6 -29.11 -3.27 7.11
N LEU A 7 -28.00 -3.59 7.76
CA LEU A 7 -27.45 -4.94 7.82
C LEU A 7 -28.41 -5.93 8.50
N GLY A 8 -29.27 -5.45 9.41
CA GLY A 8 -30.24 -6.31 10.11
C GLY A 8 -31.39 -6.78 9.22
N SER A 9 -31.57 -6.17 8.05
CA SER A 9 -32.58 -6.54 7.06
C SER A 9 -32.07 -7.55 6.00
N LEU A 10 -30.76 -7.81 5.96
CA LEU A 10 -30.14 -8.72 5.00
C LEU A 10 -30.16 -10.16 5.52
N SER A 11 -30.42 -11.11 4.63
CA SER A 11 -30.16 -12.53 4.88
C SER A 11 -28.66 -12.84 4.94
N ASP A 12 -28.32 -13.99 5.51
CA ASP A 12 -26.92 -14.44 5.58
C ASP A 12 -26.23 -14.56 4.21
N ASP A 13 -26.99 -14.84 3.15
CA ASP A 13 -26.42 -14.97 1.80
C ASP A 13 -26.22 -13.59 1.16
N GLU A 14 -27.12 -12.65 1.39
CA GLU A 14 -26.95 -11.26 0.99
C GLU A 14 -25.78 -10.60 1.72
N LEU A 15 -25.59 -10.94 3.00
CA LEU A 15 -24.47 -10.44 3.80
C LEU A 15 -23.13 -10.99 3.28
N LYS A 16 -23.04 -12.29 2.97
CA LYS A 16 -21.83 -12.87 2.34
C LYS A 16 -21.51 -12.19 1.01
N ALA A 17 -22.52 -12.03 0.14
CA ALA A 17 -22.34 -11.36 -1.15
C ALA A 17 -21.94 -9.88 -1.01
N LEU A 18 -22.38 -9.20 0.05
CA LEU A 18 -21.95 -7.83 0.38
C LEU A 18 -20.50 -7.79 0.83
N ILE A 19 -20.09 -8.72 1.72
CA ILE A 19 -18.70 -8.83 2.19
C ILE A 19 -17.76 -9.11 1.03
N ASP A 20 -18.08 -10.06 0.16
CA ASP A 20 -17.22 -10.43 -0.97
C ASP A 20 -16.99 -9.24 -1.89
N ARG A 21 -18.06 -8.51 -2.24
CA ARG A 21 -17.98 -7.33 -3.10
C ARG A 21 -17.14 -6.21 -2.48
N LEU A 22 -17.38 -5.89 -1.21
CA LEU A 22 -16.63 -4.85 -0.51
C LEU A 22 -15.16 -5.24 -0.33
N SER A 23 -14.89 -6.54 -0.14
CA SER A 23 -13.52 -7.07 -0.04
C SER A 23 -12.80 -6.94 -1.38
N ASP A 24 -13.46 -7.29 -2.49
CA ASP A 24 -12.92 -7.08 -3.84
C ASP A 24 -12.63 -5.59 -4.10
N GLU A 25 -13.55 -4.70 -3.74
CA GLU A 25 -13.34 -3.25 -3.87
C GLU A 25 -12.16 -2.75 -3.04
N GLU A 26 -12.05 -3.21 -1.78
CA GLU A 26 -10.92 -2.89 -0.90
C GLU A 26 -9.60 -3.38 -1.50
N ASP A 27 -9.55 -4.61 -2.01
CA ASP A 27 -8.37 -5.20 -2.61
C ASP A 27 -7.88 -4.37 -3.81
N GLN A 28 -8.80 -3.89 -4.65
CA GLN A 28 -8.46 -3.02 -5.78
C GLN A 28 -7.87 -1.69 -5.32
N VAL A 29 -8.45 -1.07 -4.28
CA VAL A 29 -7.92 0.17 -3.70
C VAL A 29 -6.55 -0.08 -3.07
N SER A 30 -6.41 -1.16 -2.33
CA SER A 30 -5.17 -1.57 -1.67
C SER A 30 -4.06 -1.88 -2.67
N TYR A 31 -4.38 -2.51 -3.79
CA TYR A 31 -3.43 -2.75 -4.88
C TYR A 31 -2.92 -1.43 -5.48
N ARG A 32 -3.83 -0.51 -5.82
CA ARG A 32 -3.46 0.82 -6.36
C ARG A 32 -2.61 1.60 -5.35
N ARG A 33 -2.97 1.56 -4.07
CA ARG A 33 -2.21 2.17 -2.98
C ARG A 33 -0.78 1.63 -2.92
N ARG A 34 -0.58 0.31 -2.93
CA ARG A 34 0.75 -0.32 -2.91
C ARG A 34 1.59 0.08 -4.12
N LEU A 35 1.00 0.11 -5.31
CA LEU A 35 1.69 0.52 -6.53
C LEU A 35 2.17 1.99 -6.46
N LEU A 36 1.32 2.89 -5.97
CA LEU A 36 1.68 4.30 -5.78
C LEU A 36 2.77 4.46 -4.72
N GLN A 37 2.66 3.75 -3.59
CA GLN A 37 3.69 3.75 -2.53
C GLN A 37 5.04 3.32 -3.09
N GLY A 38 5.10 2.21 -3.83
CA GLY A 38 6.35 1.74 -4.44
C GLY A 38 6.99 2.77 -5.38
N ARG A 39 6.18 3.41 -6.25
CA ARG A 39 6.67 4.50 -7.13
C ARG A 39 7.21 5.69 -6.33
N ILE A 40 6.50 6.10 -5.27
CA ILE A 40 6.92 7.21 -4.42
C ILE A 40 8.24 6.89 -3.72
N ASP A 41 8.40 5.67 -3.20
CA ASP A 41 9.59 5.28 -2.46
C ASP A 41 10.83 5.18 -3.38
N ILE A 42 10.66 4.67 -4.61
CA ILE A 42 11.71 4.72 -5.65
C ILE A 42 12.14 6.16 -5.92
N LEU A 43 11.20 7.07 -6.15
CA LEU A 43 11.49 8.48 -6.43
C LEU A 43 12.16 9.19 -5.24
N ARG A 44 11.76 8.89 -4.00
CA ARG A 44 12.41 9.41 -2.79
C ARG A 44 13.84 8.92 -2.66
N ALA A 45 14.08 7.64 -2.92
CA ALA A 45 15.41 7.05 -2.86
C ALA A 45 16.33 7.70 -3.90
N GLU A 46 15.86 7.88 -5.13
CA GLU A 46 16.62 8.53 -6.19
C GLU A 46 16.90 10.01 -5.88
N ARG A 47 15.91 10.75 -5.37
CA ARG A 47 16.10 12.13 -4.93
C ARG A 47 17.19 12.22 -3.85
N THR A 48 17.18 11.30 -2.89
CA THR A 48 18.20 11.24 -1.83
C THR A 48 19.58 10.88 -2.38
N ALA A 49 19.66 9.94 -3.33
CA ALA A 49 20.90 9.57 -4.00
C ALA A 49 21.53 10.76 -4.73
N ARG A 50 20.73 11.51 -5.51
CA ARG A 50 21.18 12.72 -6.20
C ARG A 50 21.70 13.78 -5.24
N LEU A 51 21.01 14.01 -4.12
CA LEU A 51 21.46 14.94 -3.08
C LEU A 51 22.79 14.52 -2.44
N LYS A 52 23.06 13.22 -2.34
CA LYS A 52 24.33 12.67 -1.83
C LYS A 52 25.44 12.59 -2.89
N GLY A 53 25.17 13.02 -4.13
CA GLY A 53 26.11 12.90 -5.25
C GLY A 53 26.31 11.49 -5.79
N THR A 54 25.45 10.53 -5.40
CA THR A 54 25.52 9.11 -5.81
C THR A 54 24.39 8.71 -6.76
N GLY A 55 23.59 9.68 -7.24
CA GLY A 55 22.46 9.46 -8.15
C GLY A 55 22.79 9.74 -9.62
N GLY A 56 21.88 9.36 -10.54
CA GLY A 56 22.01 9.62 -11.98
C GLY A 56 22.66 8.50 -12.80
N GLY A 57 22.96 7.35 -12.21
CA GLY A 57 23.33 6.15 -12.96
C GLY A 57 22.12 5.52 -13.66
N SER A 58 22.30 5.02 -14.89
CA SER A 58 21.27 4.29 -15.63
C SER A 58 21.15 2.82 -15.21
N ASP A 59 22.01 2.36 -14.31
CA ASP A 59 22.04 0.98 -13.87
C ASP A 59 21.01 0.76 -12.75
N VAL A 60 20.07 -0.13 -13.00
CA VAL A 60 18.99 -0.44 -12.06
C VAL A 60 19.45 -1.59 -11.17
N ASP A 61 19.89 -1.24 -9.95
CA ASP A 61 20.24 -2.20 -8.92
C ASP A 61 18.97 -2.81 -8.30
N VAL A 62 18.72 -4.09 -8.60
CA VAL A 62 17.54 -4.84 -8.15
C VAL A 62 17.57 -5.14 -6.66
N ASP A 63 18.75 -5.34 -6.08
CA ASP A 63 18.89 -5.59 -4.64
C ASP A 63 18.52 -4.33 -3.86
N ARG A 64 19.05 -3.19 -4.31
CA ARG A 64 18.69 -1.88 -3.76
C ARG A 64 17.21 -1.54 -3.93
N LEU A 65 16.59 -1.93 -5.05
CA LEU A 65 15.15 -1.75 -5.26
C LEU A 65 14.35 -2.58 -4.26
N THR A 66 14.77 -3.81 -3.99
CA THR A 66 14.15 -4.69 -3.01
C THR A 66 14.21 -4.05 -1.61
N ASP A 67 15.36 -3.50 -1.21
CA ASP A 67 15.52 -2.79 0.06
C ASP A 67 14.59 -1.57 0.18
N ILE A 68 14.50 -0.75 -0.88
CA ILE A 68 13.63 0.43 -0.91
C ILE A 68 12.17 0.06 -0.69
N LEU A 69 11.71 -1.03 -1.31
CA LEU A 69 10.32 -1.50 -1.20
C LEU A 69 10.05 -2.26 0.10
N ALA A 70 11.05 -2.97 0.64
CA ALA A 70 10.94 -3.74 1.89
C ALA A 70 10.95 -2.85 3.14
N ALA A 71 11.60 -1.68 3.11
CA ALA A 71 11.76 -0.80 4.28
C ALA A 71 10.44 -0.34 4.95
N ARG A 72 9.29 -0.45 4.28
CA ARG A 72 7.95 -0.19 4.86
C ARG A 72 7.09 -1.44 5.08
N ALA A 73 7.48 -2.61 4.56
CA ALA A 73 6.70 -3.83 4.67
C ALA A 73 6.74 -4.41 6.09
N THR A 74 7.78 -4.10 6.85
CA THR A 74 7.80 -4.34 8.30
C THR A 74 6.87 -3.32 8.95
N PRO A 75 5.75 -3.74 9.57
CA PRO A 75 5.00 -2.82 10.41
C PRO A 75 5.95 -2.43 11.54
N GLN A 76 6.46 -1.20 11.50
CA GLN A 76 6.87 -0.54 12.72
C GLN A 76 5.60 -0.56 13.57
N GLY A 77 5.64 -1.39 14.63
CA GLY A 77 4.54 -1.49 15.59
C GLY A 77 4.07 -0.08 15.86
N ARG A 78 2.76 0.13 15.77
CA ARG A 78 2.12 1.29 16.35
C ARG A 78 2.84 1.56 17.66
N ASP A 79 3.29 2.79 17.86
CA ASP A 79 3.73 3.27 19.15
C ASP A 79 2.62 2.96 20.17
N GLU A 80 2.69 1.76 20.77
CA GLU A 80 2.14 1.45 22.07
C GLU A 80 3.09 2.16 23.03
N ASP A 81 2.73 3.40 23.36
CA ASP A 81 2.97 4.09 24.64
C ASP A 81 3.17 5.60 24.43
N ALA A 82 2.05 6.35 24.51
CA ALA A 82 1.96 7.66 25.18
C ALA A 82 0.50 8.14 25.22
#